data_AF-A0AAV9CXM7-F1
#
_entry.id   AF-A0AAV9CXM7-F1
#
_cell.length_a   1.000
_cell.length_b   1.000
_cell.length_c   1.000
_cell.angle_alpha   90.00
_cell.angle_beta   90.00
_cell.angle_gamma   90.00
#
_symmetry.space_group_name_H-M   'P 1'
#
loop_
_entity.id
_entity.type
_entity.pdbx_description
1 polymer ?
#
loop_
_entity_poly.entity_id
_entity_poly.type
_entity_poly.pdbx_seq_one_letter_code
_entity_poly.pdbx_strand_id
1 'polypeptide(L)' 'MDGTSQARYFVSRLIPAHKDPPYEQETRFPQLRSLSTEQRARLKSSFIHFDDLSYCKWMRSLKLVPPEPS' A
#
# COMPACT_ATOMS: atom_id res chain seq x y z
N MET A 1 10.75 -24.23 -9.37
CA MET A 1 10.09 -24.34 -8.04
C MET A 1 9.41 -23.01 -7.82
N ASP A 2 8.33 -22.79 -8.57
CA ASP A 2 7.73 -21.48 -8.82
C ASP A 2 6.35 -21.49 -8.17
N GLY A 3 6.31 -21.17 -6.87
CA GLY A 3 5.09 -21.40 -6.09
C GLY A 3 5.07 -20.83 -4.69
N THR A 4 5.93 -19.88 -4.34
CA THR A 4 5.84 -19.17 -3.06
C THR A 4 4.67 -18.17 -3.10
N SER A 5 3.49 -18.73 -2.80
CA SER A 5 2.12 -18.20 -2.89
C SER A 5 1.77 -16.93 -2.09
N GLN A 6 2.73 -16.13 -1.61
CA GLN A 6 2.37 -14.91 -0.86
C GLN A 6 1.85 -13.78 -1.78
N ALA A 7 2.45 -13.59 -2.96
CA ALA A 7 2.00 -12.55 -3.89
C ALA A 7 0.58 -12.82 -4.44
N ARG A 8 0.22 -14.10 -4.63
CA ARG A 8 -1.11 -14.51 -5.11
C ARG A 8 -2.23 -14.20 -4.10
N TYR A 9 -1.93 -14.17 -2.80
CA TYR A 9 -2.88 -13.81 -1.74
C TYR A 9 -3.35 -12.36 -1.83
N PHE A 10 -2.50 -11.47 -2.36
CA PHE A 10 -2.86 -10.08 -2.63
C PHE A 10 -3.70 -9.96 -3.91
N VAL A 11 -3.36 -10.73 -4.95
CA VAL A 11 -4.03 -10.69 -6.26
C VAL A 11 -5.46 -11.24 -6.20
N SER A 12 -5.73 -12.29 -5.41
CA SER A 12 -7.09 -12.83 -5.26
C SER A 12 -8.06 -11.88 -4.56
N ARG A 13 -7.59 -10.93 -3.75
CA ARG A 13 -8.43 -9.92 -3.05
C ARG A 13 -8.59 -8.60 -3.82
N LEU A 14 -7.95 -8.47 -4.98
CA LEU A 14 -8.23 -7.42 -5.96
C LEU A 14 -9.37 -7.80 -6.90
N ILE A 15 -9.91 -9.03 -6.81
CA ILE A 15 -11.15 -9.40 -7.50
C ILE A 15 -12.29 -8.57 -6.86
N PRO A 16 -12.88 -7.59 -7.56
CA PRO A 16 -13.79 -6.61 -6.96
C PRO A 16 -15.05 -7.21 -6.32
N ALA A 17 -15.35 -8.47 -6.63
CA ALA A 17 -16.57 -9.17 -6.26
C ALA A 17 -16.53 -9.82 -4.86
N HIS A 18 -15.36 -10.01 -4.24
CA HIS A 18 -15.27 -10.59 -2.90
C HIS A 18 -14.76 -9.57 -1.89
N LYS A 19 -15.69 -8.91 -1.21
CA LYS A 19 -15.38 -8.11 -0.03
C LYS A 19 -15.44 -9.04 1.18
N ASP A 20 -14.27 -9.37 1.73
CA ASP A 20 -14.18 -9.96 3.06
C ASP A 20 -15.05 -9.13 4.04
N PRO A 21 -15.73 -9.75 5.01
CA PRO A 21 -16.46 -9.01 6.04
C PRO A 21 -15.56 -7.98 6.76
N PRO A 22 -16.11 -6.82 7.20
CA PRO A 22 -15.31 -5.75 7.80
C PRO A 22 -14.39 -6.21 8.95
N TYR A 23 -14.85 -7.14 9.80
CA TYR A 23 -14.05 -7.67 10.91
C TYR A 23 -12.80 -8.45 10.44
N GLU A 24 -12.88 -9.14 9.29
CA GLU A 24 -11.73 -9.84 8.70
C GLU A 24 -10.76 -8.88 8.02
N GLN A 25 -11.27 -7.74 7.53
CA GLN A 25 -10.45 -6.68 6.94
C GLN A 25 -9.70 -5.92 8.02
N GLU A 26 -10.38 -5.55 9.11
CA GLU A 26 -9.82 -4.76 10.21
C GLU A 26 -8.73 -5.52 10.98
N THR A 27 -8.85 -6.85 11.11
CA THR A 27 -7.81 -7.68 11.74
C THR A 27 -6.56 -7.81 10.89
N ARG A 28 -6.66 -7.63 9.57
CA ARG A 28 -5.56 -7.87 8.62
C ARG A 28 -4.92 -6.59 8.10
N PHE A 29 -5.67 -5.49 8.02
CA PHE A 29 -5.19 -4.20 7.54
C PHE A 29 -5.37 -3.14 8.62
N PRO A 30 -4.28 -2.51 9.09
CA PRO A 30 -4.39 -1.42 10.04
C PRO A 30 -5.14 -0.26 9.41
N GLN A 31 -6.14 0.27 10.13
CA GLN A 31 -6.92 1.42 9.70
C GLN A 31 -6.05 2.68 9.75
N LEU A 32 -5.47 3.09 8.62
CA LEU A 32 -4.51 4.21 8.55
C LEU A 32 -5.03 5.53 9.13
N ARG A 33 -6.36 5.74 9.10
CA ARG A 33 -7.04 6.92 9.65
C ARG A 33 -7.08 6.93 11.18
N SER A 34 -7.11 5.76 11.82
CA SER A 34 -7.14 5.66 13.29
C SER A 34 -5.75 5.65 13.92
N LEU A 35 -4.68 5.54 13.13
CA LEU A 35 -3.31 5.61 13.63
C LEU A 35 -2.95 7.02 14.10
N SER A 36 -2.37 7.11 15.30
CA SER A 36 -1.76 8.33 15.80
C SER A 36 -0.56 8.75 14.92
N THR A 37 -0.14 10.01 15.03
CA THR A 37 1.03 10.52 14.30
C THR A 37 2.29 9.68 14.56
N GLU A 38 2.48 9.23 15.80
CA GLU A 38 3.61 8.40 16.21
C GLU A 38 3.52 6.99 15.60
N GLN A 39 2.35 6.35 15.67
CA GLN A 39 2.13 5.03 15.07
C GLN A 39 2.32 5.06 13.56
N ARG A 40 1.88 6.15 12.91
CA ARG A 40 2.08 6.36 11.48
C ARG A 40 3.56 6.53 11.13
N ALA A 41 4.35 7.21 11.96
CA ALA A 41 5.79 7.34 11.77
C ALA A 41 6.49 5.98 11.88
N ARG A 42 6.16 5.18 12.91
CA ARG A 42 6.69 3.81 13.10
C ARG A 42 6.31 2.87 11.95
N LEU A 43 5.08 3.00 11.42
CA LEU A 43 4.65 2.24 10.26
C LEU A 43 5.41 2.64 8.99
N LYS A 44 5.64 3.94 8.77
CA LYS A 44 6.44 4.41 7.63
C LYS A 44 7.89 3.91 7.70
N SER A 45 8.46 3.81 8.90
CA SER A 45 9.83 3.31 9.06
C SER A 45 9.97 1.79 8.87
N SER A 46 8.89 1.01 8.97
CA SER A 46 8.93 -0.42 8.67
C SER A 46 8.86 -0.74 7.19
N PHE A 47 8.64 0.26 6.32
CA PHE A 47 8.58 0.06 4.89
C PHE A 47 9.98 -0.18 4.31
N ILE A 48 10.04 -1.16 3.42
CA ILE A 48 11.26 -1.49 2.67
C ILE A 48 11.58 -0.29 1.78
N HIS A 49 12.82 0.20 1.87
CA HIS A 49 13.31 1.20 0.93
C HIS A 49 13.46 0.55 -0.44
N PHE A 50 12.84 1.16 -1.44
CA PHE A 50 13.03 0.83 -2.85
C PHE A 50 13.67 2.02 -3.54
N ASP A 51 14.65 1.74 -4.39
CA ASP A 51 15.30 2.74 -5.24
C ASP A 51 14.41 3.16 -6.43
N ASP A 52 13.37 2.37 -6.72
CA ASP A 52 12.42 2.64 -7.79
C ASP A 52 11.53 3.86 -7.50
N LEU A 53 11.10 4.51 -8.58
CA LEU A 53 10.15 5.61 -8.49
C LEU A 53 8.82 5.10 -7.93
N SER A 54 8.35 5.73 -6.85
CA SER A 54 6.96 5.56 -6.43
C SER A 54 6.01 5.99 -7.55
N TYR A 55 4.79 5.46 -7.56
CA TYR A 55 3.78 5.78 -8.58
C TYR A 55 3.62 7.29 -8.82
N CYS A 56 3.55 8.09 -7.74
CA CYS A 56 3.46 9.56 -7.86
C CYS A 56 4.72 10.17 -8.49
N LYS A 57 5.93 9.68 -8.13
CA LYS A 57 7.18 10.14 -8.74
C LYS A 57 7.26 9.74 -10.22
N TRP A 58 6.81 8.55 -10.60
CA TRP A 58 6.74 8.08 -11.98
C TRP A 58 5.73 8.89 -12.81
N MET A 59 4.52 9.15 -12.30
CA MET A 59 3.57 10.03 -12.99
C MET A 59 4.12 11.46 -13.18
N ARG A 60 4.93 11.94 -12.22
CA ARG A 60 5.60 13.24 -12.34
C ARG A 60 6.73 13.23 -13.37
N SER A 61 7.50 12.14 -13.48
CA SER A 61 8.51 12.02 -14.56
C SER A 61 7.85 12.03 -15.94
N LEU A 62 6.61 11.52 -16.03
CA LEU A 62 5.76 11.61 -17.22
C LEU A 62 5.08 12.97 -17.42
N LYS A 63 5.29 13.94 -16.51
CA LYS A 63 4.66 15.28 -16.51
C LYS A 63 3.12 15.23 -16.48
N LEU A 64 2.53 14.16 -15.95
CA LEU A 64 1.07 13.96 -15.88
C LEU A 64 0.44 14.55 -14.60
N VAL A 65 1.26 15.00 -13.64
CA VAL A 65 0.81 15.53 -12.34
C VAL A 65 1.56 16.83 -12.04
N PRO A 66 0.93 17.83 -11.38
CA PRO A 66 1.60 19.06 -10.96
C PRO A 66 2.86 18.80 -10.12
N PRO A 67 3.86 19.71 -10.16
CA PRO A 67 5.02 19.65 -9.28
C PRO A 67 4.59 19.76 -7.80
N GLU A 68 5.37 19.15 -6.89
CA GLU A 68 5.11 19.28 -5.44
C GLU A 68 5.19 20.76 -5.03
N PRO A 69 4.29 21.24 -4.16
CA PRO A 69 4.44 22.56 -3.55
C PRO A 69 5.70 22.60 -2.66
N SER A 70 6.44 23.71 -2.72
CA SER A 70 7.66 23.97 -1.92
C SER A 70 7.36 24.24 -0.46
#